data_AF-A0A942YKZ7-F1
#
_entry.id   AF-A0A942YKZ7-F1
#
_cell.length_a   1.000
_cell.length_b   1.000
_cell.length_c   1.000
_cell.angle_alpha   90.00
_cell.angle_beta   90.00
_cell.angle_gamma   90.00
#
_symmetry.space_group_name_H-M   'P 1'
#
loop_
_entity.id
_entity.type
_entity.pdbx_description
1 polymer ?
#
loop_
_entity_poly.entity_id
_entity_poly.type
_entity_poly.pdbx_seq_one_letter_code
_entity_poly.pdbx_strand_id
1 'polypeptide(L)'
;MKVMKSSVNKMVLFAMLIVILFGIYGSMTIFQMNEFLSILIIFPVSVFLIGIFSYKLFQSIWAGPSATFLVSIISMFTIFNTSFWIWVLIYIFICLLGTFIGKGVLFLFSQTIKHS
;
A
#
# COMPACT_ATOMS: atom_id res chain seq x y z
N MET A 1 11.89 -2.73 28.32
CA MET A 1 12.54 -1.92 27.25
C MET A 1 12.56 -2.57 25.85
N LYS A 2 12.72 -3.90 25.71
CA LYS A 2 12.71 -4.60 24.39
C LYS A 2 11.38 -4.51 23.61
N VAL A 3 10.24 -4.56 24.29
CA VAL A 3 8.90 -4.49 23.65
C VAL A 3 8.66 -3.14 22.97
N MET A 4 9.15 -2.05 23.59
CA MET A 4 8.99 -0.69 23.09
C MET A 4 9.79 -0.45 21.80
N LYS A 5 11.05 -0.95 21.73
CA LYS A 5 11.92 -0.80 20.55
C LYS A 5 11.37 -1.53 19.30
N SER A 6 10.68 -2.66 19.50
CA SER A 6 10.03 -3.44 18.42
C SER A 6 8.81 -2.72 17.82
N SER A 7 7.97 -2.11 18.67
CA SER A 7 6.78 -1.37 18.23
C SER A 7 7.15 -0.07 17.50
N VAL A 8 8.18 0.64 17.98
CA VAL A 8 8.69 1.87 17.35
C VAL A 8 9.14 1.63 15.91
N ASN A 9 9.83 0.51 15.63
CA ASN A 9 10.21 0.17 14.24
C ASN A 9 9.00 -0.06 13.33
N LYS A 10 7.91 -0.65 13.84
CA LYS A 10 6.68 -0.85 13.04
C LYS A 10 5.96 0.47 12.76
N MET A 11 5.87 1.37 13.74
CA MET A 11 5.27 2.70 13.51
C MET A 11 6.07 3.50 12.47
N VAL A 12 7.40 3.49 12.56
CA VAL A 12 8.28 4.15 11.59
C VAL A 12 8.10 3.56 10.19
N LEU A 13 8.08 2.23 10.07
CA LEU A 13 7.81 1.57 8.77
C LEU A 13 6.43 1.95 8.22
N PHE A 14 5.43 2.08 9.08
CA PHE A 14 4.07 2.43 8.64
C PHE A 14 4.01 3.88 8.15
N ALA A 15 4.67 4.80 8.87
CA ALA A 15 4.82 6.18 8.45
C ALA A 15 5.59 6.29 7.11
N MET A 16 6.66 5.51 6.93
CA MET A 16 7.37 5.44 5.65
C MET A 16 6.46 4.95 4.51
N LEU A 17 5.61 3.96 4.76
CA LEU A 17 4.67 3.45 3.77
C LEU A 17 3.64 4.51 3.38
N ILE A 18 3.15 5.30 4.34
CA ILE A 18 2.29 6.47 4.09
C ILE A 18 3.03 7.50 3.22
N VAL A 19 4.27 7.85 3.56
CA VAL A 19 5.07 8.84 2.80
C VAL A 19 5.33 8.36 1.37
N ILE A 20 5.64 7.08 1.18
CA ILE A 20 5.85 6.48 -0.15
C ILE A 20 4.56 6.55 -0.97
N LEU A 21 3.42 6.14 -0.39
CA LEU A 21 2.12 6.23 -1.05
C LEU A 21 1.80 7.68 -1.44
N PHE A 22 2.00 8.63 -0.52
CA PHE A 22 1.74 10.04 -0.78
C PHE A 22 2.66 10.59 -1.88
N GLY A 23 3.93 10.19 -1.89
CA GLY A 23 4.88 10.50 -2.96
C GLY A 23 4.47 9.94 -4.31
N ILE A 24 3.90 8.74 -4.36
CA ILE A 24 3.36 8.16 -5.61
C ILE A 24 2.20 9.01 -6.13
N TYR A 25 1.24 9.38 -5.27
CA TYR A 25 0.13 10.26 -5.68
C TYR A 25 0.62 11.65 -6.08
N GLY A 26 1.54 12.25 -5.32
CA GLY A 26 2.09 13.58 -5.60
C GLY A 26 2.99 13.62 -6.83
N SER A 27 3.64 12.51 -7.20
CA SER A 27 4.50 12.48 -8.39
C SER A 27 3.72 12.79 -9.67
N MET A 28 2.43 12.44 -9.72
CA MET A 28 1.54 12.76 -10.83
C MET A 28 1.46 14.27 -11.10
N THR A 29 1.37 15.09 -10.05
CA THR A 29 1.26 16.56 -10.18
C THR A 29 2.60 17.19 -10.57
N ILE A 30 3.70 16.63 -10.07
CA ILE A 30 5.06 17.11 -10.38
C ILE A 30 5.45 16.81 -11.83
N PHE A 31 5.15 15.60 -12.32
CA PHE A 31 5.52 15.17 -13.67
C PHE A 31 4.46 15.49 -14.73
N GLN A 32 3.38 16.20 -14.37
CA GLN A 32 2.27 16.56 -15.26
C GLN A 32 1.74 15.35 -16.06
N MET A 33 1.59 14.21 -15.37
CA MET A 33 1.16 12.98 -16.01
C MET A 33 -0.32 13.04 -16.35
N ASN A 34 -0.72 12.32 -17.40
CA ASN A 34 -2.13 12.17 -17.73
C ASN A 34 -2.89 11.54 -16.54
N GLU A 35 -3.88 12.25 -16.02
CA GLU A 35 -4.65 11.85 -14.84
C GLU A 35 -5.31 10.49 -15.07
N PHE A 36 -5.92 10.30 -16.23
CA PHE A 36 -6.65 9.09 -16.57
C PHE A 36 -5.75 7.85 -16.57
N LEU A 37 -4.55 7.97 -17.16
CA LEU A 37 -3.57 6.88 -17.20
C LEU A 37 -3.03 6.54 -15.81
N SER A 38 -2.85 7.57 -14.97
CA SER A 38 -2.36 7.40 -13.60
C SER A 38 -3.38 6.65 -12.73
N ILE A 39 -4.65 7.03 -12.85
CA ILE A 39 -5.78 6.46 -12.12
C ILE A 39 -6.03 4.99 -12.50
N LEU A 40 -5.89 4.64 -13.78
CA LEU A 40 -6.21 3.32 -14.30
C LEU A 40 -5.08 2.31 -14.23
N ILE A 41 -3.83 2.77 -14.28
CA ILE A 41 -2.67 1.86 -14.40
C ILE A 41 -1.70 2.09 -13.25
N ILE A 42 -1.20 3.32 -13.10
CA ILE A 42 -0.08 3.59 -12.19
C ILE A 42 -0.47 3.35 -10.74
N PHE A 43 -1.59 3.91 -10.28
CA PHE A 43 -2.03 3.72 -8.89
C PHE A 43 -2.47 2.29 -8.59
N PRO A 44 -3.30 1.62 -9.41
CA PRO A 44 -3.62 0.20 -9.22
C PRO A 44 -2.39 -0.69 -9.07
N VAL A 45 -1.41 -0.56 -9.98
CA VAL A 45 -0.19 -1.37 -9.95
C VAL A 45 0.65 -1.05 -8.72
N SER A 46 0.82 0.24 -8.41
CA SER A 46 1.61 0.66 -7.25
C SER A 46 1.01 0.19 -5.93
N VAL A 47 -0.30 0.35 -5.76
CA VAL A 47 -1.05 -0.05 -4.57
C VAL A 47 -1.06 -1.57 -4.41
N PHE A 48 -1.15 -2.32 -5.52
CA PHE A 48 -1.05 -3.77 -5.52
C PHE A 48 0.32 -4.24 -5.02
N LEU A 49 1.41 -3.68 -5.55
CA LEU A 49 2.77 -3.98 -5.11
C LEU A 49 2.97 -3.64 -3.64
N ILE A 50 2.48 -2.48 -3.20
CA ILE A 50 2.53 -2.07 -1.79
C ILE A 50 1.77 -3.06 -0.91
N GLY A 51 0.63 -3.59 -1.38
CA GLY A 51 -0.08 -4.68 -0.70
C GLY A 51 0.82 -5.89 -0.46
N ILE A 52 1.47 -6.40 -1.51
CA ILE A 52 2.41 -7.54 -1.42
C ILE A 52 3.53 -7.27 -0.42
N PHE A 53 4.20 -6.11 -0.54
CA PHE A 53 5.33 -5.76 0.33
C PHE A 53 4.90 -5.50 1.78
N SER A 54 3.74 -4.89 1.99
CA SER A 54 3.22 -4.58 3.32
C SER A 54 3.01 -5.86 4.14
N TYR A 55 2.55 -6.95 3.53
CA TYR A 55 2.40 -8.21 4.25
C TYR A 55 3.74 -8.73 4.77
N LYS A 56 4.79 -8.68 3.94
CA LYS A 56 6.14 -9.11 4.34
C LYS A 56 6.68 -8.28 5.50
N LEU A 57 6.48 -6.96 5.46
CA LEU A 57 7.00 -6.02 6.46
C LEU A 57 6.24 -6.07 7.80
N PHE A 58 4.91 -6.14 7.75
CA PHE A 58 4.08 -6.01 8.96
C PHE A 58 3.53 -7.34 9.47
N GLN A 59 3.55 -8.39 8.65
CA GLN A 59 2.90 -9.68 8.90
C GLN A 59 1.40 -9.51 9.25
N SER A 60 0.78 -8.44 8.73
CA SER A 60 -0.60 -8.05 9.00
C SER A 60 -1.32 -7.80 7.69
N ILE A 61 -2.54 -8.34 7.58
CA ILE A 61 -3.38 -8.20 6.38
C ILE A 61 -3.91 -6.76 6.24
N TRP A 62 -4.00 -6.03 7.35
CA TRP A 62 -4.66 -4.72 7.38
C TRP A 62 -3.70 -3.53 7.26
N ALA A 63 -2.39 -3.73 7.41
CA ALA A 63 -1.42 -2.62 7.41
C ALA A 63 -1.33 -1.92 6.05
N GLY A 64 -1.20 -2.66 4.94
CA GLY A 64 -1.20 -2.08 3.60
C GLY A 64 -2.52 -1.38 3.24
N PRO A 65 -3.67 -2.06 3.38
CA PRO A 65 -4.97 -1.48 3.08
C PRO A 65 -5.30 -0.24 3.90
N SER A 66 -4.96 -0.20 5.20
CA SER A 66 -5.25 0.96 6.05
C SER A 66 -4.42 2.19 5.68
N ALA A 67 -3.13 2.00 5.39
CA ALA A 67 -2.28 3.09 4.91
C ALA A 67 -2.74 3.58 3.53
N THR A 68 -3.11 2.67 2.63
CA THR A 68 -3.67 2.99 1.31
C THR A 68 -4.94 3.81 1.46
N PHE A 69 -5.86 3.42 2.35
CA PHE A 69 -7.10 4.15 2.62
C PHE A 69 -6.83 5.57 3.12
N LEU A 70 -5.99 5.71 4.15
CA LEU A 70 -5.64 7.01 4.73
C LEU A 70 -5.05 7.94 3.68
N VAL A 71 -4.07 7.48 2.91
CA VAL A 71 -3.42 8.31 1.89
C VAL A 71 -4.39 8.64 0.76
N SER A 72 -5.16 7.66 0.30
CA SER A 72 -6.09 7.86 -0.83
C SER A 72 -7.21 8.84 -0.47
N ILE A 73 -7.70 8.85 0.78
CA ILE A 73 -8.64 9.86 1.26
C ILE A 73 -8.02 11.25 1.27
N ILE A 74 -6.79 11.39 1.79
CA ILE A 74 -6.13 12.70 1.83
C ILE A 74 -5.90 13.20 0.40
N SER A 75 -5.36 12.34 -0.46
CA SER A 75 -5.11 12.63 -1.88
C SER A 75 -6.39 13.00 -2.64
N MET A 76 -7.53 12.40 -2.28
CA MET A 76 -8.82 12.72 -2.87
C MET A 76 -9.22 14.19 -2.67
N PHE A 77 -8.87 14.79 -1.53
CA PHE A 77 -9.17 16.20 -1.25
C PHE A 77 -8.06 17.16 -1.71
N THR A 78 -6.81 16.70 -1.80
CA THR A 78 -5.66 17.57 -2.10
C THR A 78 -5.21 17.54 -3.56
N ILE A 79 -5.31 16.38 -4.22
CA ILE A 79 -4.77 16.13 -5.56
C ILE A 79 -5.89 15.91 -6.58
N PHE A 80 -6.93 15.18 -6.18
CA PHE A 80 -8.07 14.85 -7.04
C PHE A 80 -9.31 15.65 -6.65
N ASN A 81 -10.48 15.15 -7.07
CA ASN A 81 -11.80 15.71 -6.80
C ASN A 81 -12.60 14.78 -5.87
N THR A 82 -13.62 15.33 -5.21
CA THR A 82 -14.62 14.59 -4.43
C THR A 82 -15.32 13.44 -5.18
N SER A 83 -15.34 13.43 -6.51
CA SER A 83 -15.85 12.30 -7.30
C SER A 83 -14.94 11.06 -7.27
N PHE A 84 -13.74 11.16 -6.71
CA PHE A 84 -12.72 10.11 -6.72
C PHE A 84 -12.93 9.01 -5.64
N TRP A 85 -13.98 9.11 -4.84
CA TRP A 85 -14.26 8.17 -3.73
C TRP A 85 -14.37 6.70 -4.19
N ILE A 86 -14.96 6.47 -5.37
CA ILE A 86 -15.10 5.11 -5.91
C ILE A 86 -13.73 4.45 -6.16
N TRP A 87 -12.75 5.25 -6.60
CA TRP A 87 -11.38 4.80 -6.85
C TRP A 87 -10.64 4.50 -5.55
N VAL A 88 -10.89 5.27 -4.50
CA VAL A 88 -10.37 4.98 -3.15
C VAL A 88 -10.78 3.58 -2.71
N LEU A 89 -12.05 3.21 -2.87
CA LEU A 89 -12.53 1.86 -2.54
C LEU A 89 -11.86 0.78 -3.39
N ILE A 90 -11.78 1.00 -4.71
CA ILE A 90 -11.12 0.07 -5.64
C ILE A 90 -9.67 -0.17 -5.21
N TYR A 91 -8.93 0.88 -4.86
CA TYR A 91 -7.53 0.77 -4.45
C TYR A 91 -7.36 0.01 -3.13
N ILE A 92 -8.27 0.14 -2.18
CA ILE A 92 -8.27 -0.69 -0.96
C ILE A 92 -8.40 -2.17 -1.33
N PHE A 93 -9.36 -2.52 -2.20
CA PHE A 93 -9.55 -3.91 -2.63
C PHE A 93 -8.32 -4.45 -3.36
N ILE A 94 -7.72 -3.66 -4.25
CA ILE A 94 -6.49 -4.04 -4.96
C ILE A 94 -5.33 -4.24 -3.98
N CYS A 95 -5.17 -3.35 -3.00
CA CYS A 95 -4.14 -3.49 -1.96
C CYS A 95 -4.35 -4.77 -1.14
N LEU A 96 -5.60 -5.04 -0.78
CA LEU A 96 -6.00 -6.20 -0.01
C LEU A 96 -5.70 -7.49 -0.79
N LEU A 97 -6.05 -7.54 -2.08
CA LEU A 97 -5.68 -8.65 -2.97
C LEU A 97 -4.16 -8.84 -3.04
N GLY A 98 -3.39 -7.78 -3.22
CA GLY A 98 -1.92 -7.84 -3.19
C GLY A 98 -1.40 -8.39 -1.86
N THR A 99 -2.00 -7.99 -0.75
CA THR A 99 -1.62 -8.47 0.59
C THR A 99 -1.91 -9.97 0.77
N PHE A 100 -3.06 -10.45 0.28
CA PHE A 100 -3.40 -11.88 0.29
C PHE A 100 -2.43 -12.71 -0.57
N ILE A 101 -2.07 -12.21 -1.75
CA ILE A 101 -1.07 -12.86 -2.60
C ILE A 101 0.29 -12.88 -1.90
N GLY A 102 0.71 -11.76 -1.30
CA GLY A 102 1.95 -11.70 -0.51
C GLY A 102 1.97 -12.74 0.62
N LYS A 103 0.83 -12.96 1.29
CA LYS A 103 0.68 -14.03 2.28
C LYS A 103 0.84 -15.43 1.67
N GLY A 104 0.16 -15.69 0.55
CA GLY A 104 0.28 -16.96 -0.17
C GLY A 104 1.72 -17.25 -0.59
N VAL A 105 2.42 -16.26 -1.14
CA VAL A 105 3.83 -16.39 -1.56
C VAL A 105 4.73 -16.72 -0.38
N LEU A 106 4.61 -16.02 0.75
CA LEU A 106 5.41 -16.32 1.95
C LEU A 106 5.11 -17.71 2.52
N PHE A 107 3.85 -18.14 2.47
CA PHE A 107 3.48 -19.49 2.90
C PHE A 107 4.15 -20.56 2.04
N LEU A 108 4.10 -20.43 0.71
CA LEU A 108 4.74 -21.38 -0.21
C LEU A 108 6.27 -21.42 -0.02
N PHE A 109 6.91 -20.27 0.09
CA PHE A 109 8.36 -20.19 0.37
C PHE A 109 8.74 -20.82 1.72
N SER A 110 7.90 -20.70 2.74
CA SER A 110 8.16 -21.35 4.03
C SER A 110 8.06 -22.87 3.96
N GLN A 111 7.23 -23.42 3.07
CA GLN A 111 7.09 -24.87 2.91
C GLN A 111 8.28 -25.48 2.18
N THR A 112 8.81 -24.81 1.15
CA THR A 112 9.97 -25.32 0.41
C THR A 112 11.24 -25.41 1.26
N ILE A 113 11.45 -24.49 2.21
CA ILE A 113 12.63 -24.51 3.11
C ILE A 113 12.56 -25.63 4.14
N LYS A 114 11.36 -26.06 4.56
CA LYS A 114 11.21 -27.15 5.55
C LYS A 114 11.45 -28.54 4.97
N HIS A 115 11.43 -28.67 3.64
CA HIS A 115 11.60 -29.94 2.93
C HIS A 115 12.97 -30.08 2.22
N SER A 116 13.86 -29.09 2.39
CA SER A 116 15.26 -29.14 1.95
C SER A 116 16.19 -29.35 3.14
#